data_AF-A0A1Q6LEE2-F1
#
_entry.id   AF-A0A1Q6LEE2-F1
#
_cell.length_a   1.000
_cell.length_b   1.000
_cell.length_c   1.000
_cell.angle_alpha   90.00
_cell.angle_beta   90.00
_cell.angle_gamma   90.00
#
_symmetry.space_group_name_H-M   'P 1'
#
loop_
_entity.id
_entity.type
_entity.pdbx_description
1 polymer ?
#
loop_
_entity_poly.entity_id
_entity_poly.type
_entity_poly.pdbx_seq_one_letter_code
_entity_poly.pdbx_strand_id
1 'polypeptide(L)'
;MVSGTNDNNNNKTPKDKGTISIQGLLNILGLLLALLALAFIIIVLAKRRNNVKIYIEEGDEKVLIGKEKVTKDNRELDLNKYYNKYKEDEYKIVLSKSISKKLDKKTVNLTVHDKKESFVVDYDSKEYIYRT
;
A
#
# COMPACT_ATOMS: atom_id res chain seq x y z
N MET A 1 64.59 20.24 54.97
CA MET A 1 64.06 18.89 55.24
C MET A 1 62.61 18.91 54.77
N VAL A 2 62.30 18.60 53.51
CA VAL A 2 62.00 17.24 52.96
C VAL A 2 61.14 16.46 53.97
N SER A 3 59.86 16.18 53.69
CA SER A 3 59.45 15.24 52.67
C SER A 3 58.06 15.56 52.13
N GLY A 4 57.96 15.69 50.81
CA GLY A 4 56.68 15.58 50.11
C GLY A 4 56.31 14.11 49.97
N THR A 5 55.02 13.82 49.97
CA THR A 5 54.47 12.56 49.47
C THR A 5 53.53 12.90 48.34
N ASN A 6 54.00 12.60 47.12
CA ASN A 6 53.22 12.63 45.89
C ASN A 6 52.40 11.35 45.82
N ASP A 7 51.12 11.42 46.18
CA ASP A 7 50.18 10.35 45.85
C ASP A 7 49.56 10.64 44.47
N ASN A 8 50.32 10.28 43.45
CA ASN A 8 49.91 10.35 42.05
C ASN A 8 48.92 9.23 41.74
N ASN A 9 47.65 9.43 42.07
CA ASN A 9 46.58 8.45 41.81
C ASN A 9 46.03 8.61 40.39
N ASN A 10 46.90 8.41 39.39
CA ASN A 10 46.53 8.35 37.99
C ASN A 10 46.12 6.93 37.59
N ASN A 11 45.07 6.39 38.19
CA ASN A 11 44.33 5.30 37.56
C ASN A 11 43.11 5.88 36.83
N LYS A 12 43.36 6.56 35.72
CA LYS A 12 42.33 6.77 34.70
C LYS A 12 42.35 5.52 33.81
N THR A 13 41.74 4.45 34.29
CA THR A 13 41.38 3.31 33.45
C THR A 13 40.64 3.88 32.23
N PRO A 14 41.00 3.52 30.98
CA PRO A 14 40.23 3.97 29.84
C PRO A 14 38.81 3.44 30.04
N LYS A 15 37.84 4.31 30.35
CA LYS A 15 36.44 3.89 30.37
C LYS A 15 36.11 3.48 28.93
N ASP A 16 35.89 2.19 28.79
CA ASP A 16 35.59 1.46 27.56
C ASP A 16 34.86 2.32 26.54
N LYS A 17 35.43 2.38 25.33
CA LYS A 17 34.70 2.87 24.17
C LYS A 17 33.62 1.83 23.83
N GLY A 18 32.45 2.01 24.42
CA GLY A 18 31.17 1.57 23.86
C GLY A 18 30.94 0.05 23.81
N THR A 19 30.87 -0.61 24.96
CA THR A 19 30.22 -1.92 25.04
C THR A 19 28.71 -1.70 25.19
N ILE A 20 27.96 -1.86 24.09
CA ILE A 20 26.48 -1.85 24.14
C ILE A 20 26.06 -2.99 25.08
N SER A 21 25.39 -2.66 26.18
CA SER A 21 24.89 -3.68 27.10
C SER A 21 23.86 -4.56 26.40
N ILE A 22 23.77 -5.84 26.78
CA ILE A 22 22.78 -6.78 26.23
C ILE A 22 21.36 -6.22 26.37
N GLN A 23 21.07 -5.50 27.47
CA GLN A 23 19.83 -4.78 27.69
C GLN A 23 19.59 -3.69 26.62
N GLY A 24 20.62 -2.90 26.30
CA GLY A 24 20.56 -1.90 25.24
C GLY A 24 20.31 -2.52 23.87
N LEU A 25 20.95 -3.65 23.58
CA LEU A 25 20.73 -4.39 22.33
C LEU A 25 19.30 -4.96 22.23
N LEU A 26 18.78 -5.55 23.31
CA LEU A 26 17.41 -6.06 23.39
C LEU A 26 16.38 -4.96 23.21
N ASN A 27 16.61 -3.79 23.80
CA ASN A 27 15.73 -2.63 23.62
C ASN A 27 15.70 -2.15 22.16
N ILE A 28 16.85 -2.11 21.49
CA ILE A 28 16.95 -1.74 20.08
C ILE A 28 16.22 -2.78 19.21
N LEU A 29 16.41 -4.08 19.48
CA LEU A 29 15.72 -5.16 18.76
C LEU A 29 14.21 -5.11 18.98
N GLY A 30 13.76 -4.86 20.21
CA GLY A 30 12.34 -4.71 20.54
C GLY A 30 11.70 -3.52 19.83
N LEU A 31 12.39 -2.37 19.80
CA LEU A 31 11.93 -1.19 19.07
C LEU A 31 11.87 -1.44 17.56
N LEU A 32 12.88 -2.09 16.99
CA LEU A 32 12.91 -2.43 15.56
C LEU A 32 11.73 -3.35 15.19
N LEU A 33 11.46 -4.37 16.01
CA LEU A 33 10.31 -5.27 15.81
C LEU A 33 8.97 -4.51 15.88
N ALA A 34 8.82 -3.59 16.83
CA ALA A 34 7.61 -2.76 16.93
C ALA A 34 7.41 -1.88 15.69
N LEU A 35 8.47 -1.26 15.17
CA LEU A 35 8.42 -0.47 13.94
C LEU A 35 8.08 -1.31 12.71
N LEU A 36 8.67 -2.51 12.60
CA LEU A 36 8.37 -3.45 11.51
C LEU A 36 6.91 -3.90 11.55
N ALA A 37 6.38 -4.22 12.74
CA ALA A 37 4.98 -4.59 12.91
C ALA A 37 4.06 -3.43 12.50
N LEU A 38 4.35 -2.21 12.94
CA LEU A 38 3.55 -1.03 12.58
C LEU A 38 3.58 -0.75 11.07
N ALA A 39 4.75 -0.82 10.44
CA ALA A 39 4.90 -0.66 9.00
C ALA A 39 4.10 -1.73 8.23
N PHE A 40 4.16 -2.98 8.68
CA PHE A 40 3.40 -4.08 8.09
C PHE A 40 1.89 -3.84 8.15
N ILE A 41 1.36 -3.38 9.31
CA ILE A 41 -0.06 -3.03 9.46
C ILE A 41 -0.47 -1.93 8.47
N ILE A 42 0.34 -0.88 8.33
CA ILE A 42 0.07 0.23 7.39
C ILE A 42 0.02 -0.29 5.95
N ILE A 43 0.96 -1.14 5.55
CA ILE A 43 1.00 -1.73 4.20
C ILE A 43 -0.23 -2.59 3.93
N VAL A 44 -0.62 -3.44 4.89
CA VAL A 44 -1.82 -4.29 4.77
C VAL A 44 -3.08 -3.42 4.65
N LEU A 45 -3.20 -2.38 5.48
CA LEU A 45 -4.30 -1.43 5.42
C LEU A 45 -4.34 -0.65 4.10
N ALA A 46 -3.19 -0.33 3.51
CA ALA A 46 -3.13 0.31 2.21
C ALA A 46 -3.63 -0.62 1.09
N LYS A 47 -3.15 -1.88 1.06
CA LYS A 47 -3.56 -2.88 0.04
C LYS A 47 -5.04 -3.25 0.11
N ARG A 48 -5.64 -3.26 1.31
CA ARG A 48 -7.08 -3.54 1.49
C ARG A 48 -7.99 -2.46 0.92
N ARG A 49 -7.45 -1.30 0.53
CA ARG A 49 -8.25 -0.18 0.01
C ARG A 49 -8.70 -0.38 -1.44
N ASN A 50 -8.08 -1.30 -2.18
CA ASN A 50 -8.48 -1.61 -3.55
C ASN A 50 -9.87 -2.27 -3.53
N ASN A 51 -10.81 -1.61 -4.19
CA ASN A 51 -12.22 -1.92 -4.09
C ASN A 51 -12.87 -2.08 -5.48
N VAL A 52 -12.06 -2.06 -6.54
CA VAL A 52 -12.42 -2.38 -7.91
C VAL A 52 -11.47 -3.45 -8.43
N LYS A 53 -11.99 -4.42 -9.17
CA LYS A 53 -11.22 -5.45 -9.87
C LYS A 53 -11.44 -5.31 -11.37
N ILE A 54 -10.37 -5.47 -12.14
CA ILE A 54 -10.38 -5.37 -13.60
C ILE A 54 -10.06 -6.74 -14.17
N TYR A 55 -10.93 -7.21 -15.07
CA TYR A 55 -10.81 -8.50 -15.73
C TYR A 55 -10.82 -8.33 -17.25
N ILE A 56 -10.24 -9.29 -17.94
CA ILE A 56 -10.37 -9.52 -19.38
C ILE A 56 -10.86 -10.95 -19.61
N GLU A 57 -11.33 -11.25 -20.81
CA GLU A 57 -11.61 -12.62 -21.23
C GLU A 57 -10.41 -13.17 -21.99
N GLU A 58 -9.89 -14.31 -21.56
CA GLU A 58 -8.90 -15.09 -22.30
C GLU A 58 -9.55 -16.43 -22.65
N GLY A 59 -10.05 -16.55 -23.90
CA GLY A 59 -10.88 -17.69 -24.30
C GLY A 59 -12.21 -17.72 -23.55
N ASP A 60 -12.49 -18.82 -22.85
CA ASP A 60 -13.70 -18.99 -22.03
C ASP A 60 -13.50 -18.58 -20.56
N GLU A 61 -12.31 -18.10 -20.17
CA GLU A 61 -11.97 -17.78 -18.79
C GLU A 61 -11.88 -16.27 -18.51
N LYS A 62 -12.39 -15.85 -17.34
CA LYS A 62 -12.23 -14.48 -16.82
C LYS A 62 -10.91 -14.37 -16.04
N VAL A 63 -9.96 -13.60 -16.56
CA VAL A 63 -8.64 -13.42 -15.93
C VAL A 63 -8.57 -12.08 -15.19
N LEU A 64 -8.19 -12.12 -13.91
CA LEU A 64 -7.99 -10.91 -13.10
C LEU A 64 -6.66 -10.25 -13.45
N ILE A 65 -6.71 -9.08 -14.09
CA ILE A 65 -5.51 -8.35 -14.53
C ILE A 65 -5.16 -7.16 -13.63
N GLY A 66 -6.11 -6.70 -12.80
CA GLY A 66 -5.95 -5.43 -12.10
C GLY A 66 -6.79 -5.26 -10.85
N LYS A 67 -6.31 -4.39 -9.95
CA LYS A 67 -7.04 -3.95 -8.75
C LYS A 67 -6.86 -2.47 -8.56
N GLU A 68 -7.95 -1.74 -8.65
CA GLU A 68 -8.01 -0.28 -8.50
C GLU A 68 -8.78 0.14 -7.25
N LYS A 69 -8.72 1.44 -6.96
CA LYS A 69 -9.44 2.06 -5.86
C LYS A 69 -10.24 3.24 -6.39
N VAL A 70 -11.54 3.22 -6.12
CA VAL A 70 -12.39 4.42 -6.24
C VAL A 70 -12.94 4.80 -4.86
N THR A 71 -13.25 6.07 -4.66
CA THR A 71 -13.86 6.60 -3.43
C THR A 71 -15.07 7.47 -3.79
N LYS A 72 -15.80 7.96 -2.78
CA LYS A 72 -16.90 8.89 -3.01
C LYS A 72 -16.42 10.20 -3.63
N ASP A 73 -15.21 10.63 -3.29
CA ASP A 73 -14.66 11.94 -3.63
C ASP A 73 -13.74 11.89 -4.84
N ASN A 74 -13.12 10.72 -5.11
CA ASN A 74 -12.37 10.44 -6.32
C ASN A 74 -12.96 9.20 -7.00
N ARG A 75 -13.68 9.43 -8.10
CA ARG A 75 -14.39 8.39 -8.89
C ARG A 75 -13.74 8.18 -10.24
N GLU A 76 -12.45 8.46 -10.37
CA GLU A 76 -11.70 8.25 -11.59
C GLU A 76 -11.06 6.87 -11.59
N LEU A 77 -11.19 6.18 -12.72
CA LEU A 77 -10.59 4.88 -12.98
C LEU A 77 -9.72 5.02 -14.23
N ASP A 78 -8.40 4.94 -14.06
CA ASP A 78 -7.46 4.95 -15.19
C ASP A 78 -7.08 3.51 -15.54
N LEU A 79 -7.51 3.06 -16.72
CA LEU A 79 -7.18 1.76 -17.28
C LEU A 79 -6.11 1.82 -18.38
N ASN A 80 -5.50 2.96 -18.67
CA ASN A 80 -4.45 3.08 -19.69
C ASN A 80 -3.30 2.09 -19.44
N LYS A 81 -2.92 1.88 -18.18
CA LYS A 81 -1.87 0.90 -17.83
C LYS A 81 -2.24 -0.55 -18.18
N TYR A 82 -3.53 -0.89 -18.19
CA TYR A 82 -4.00 -2.20 -18.58
C TYR A 82 -4.13 -2.31 -20.10
N TYR A 83 -4.65 -1.25 -20.73
CA TYR A 83 -4.69 -1.14 -22.18
C TYR A 83 -3.31 -1.31 -22.82
N ASN A 84 -2.32 -0.55 -22.35
CA ASN A 84 -0.97 -0.58 -22.92
C ASN A 84 -0.29 -1.94 -22.79
N LYS A 85 -0.66 -2.73 -21.77
CA LYS A 85 -0.07 -4.04 -21.48
C LYS A 85 -0.78 -5.18 -22.21
N TYR A 86 -2.11 -5.20 -22.15
CA TYR A 86 -2.92 -6.33 -22.63
C TYR A 86 -3.49 -6.08 -24.03
N LYS A 87 -3.76 -4.81 -24.39
CA LYS A 87 -4.32 -4.41 -25.69
C LYS A 87 -5.63 -5.13 -26.04
N GLU A 88 -6.45 -5.37 -25.03
CA GLU A 88 -7.74 -6.03 -25.18
C GLU A 88 -8.83 -5.02 -25.55
N ASP A 89 -9.84 -5.50 -26.26
CA ASP A 89 -10.95 -4.66 -26.68
C ASP A 89 -12.03 -4.51 -25.59
N GLU A 90 -12.12 -5.48 -24.67
CA GLU A 90 -13.13 -5.51 -23.61
C GLU A 90 -12.47 -5.59 -22.22
N TYR A 91 -12.91 -4.71 -21.32
CA TYR A 91 -12.51 -4.72 -19.91
C TYR A 91 -13.75 -4.83 -19.02
N LYS A 92 -13.72 -5.80 -18.11
CA LYS A 92 -14.78 -6.01 -17.11
C LYS A 92 -14.37 -5.43 -15.77
N ILE A 93 -15.16 -4.47 -15.30
CA ILE A 93 -14.91 -3.68 -14.11
C ILE A 93 -15.90 -4.13 -13.03
N VAL A 94 -15.38 -4.69 -11.94
CA VAL A 94 -16.19 -5.20 -10.83
C VAL A 94 -15.92 -4.38 -9.58
N LEU A 95 -16.92 -3.61 -9.15
CA LEU A 95 -16.88 -2.85 -7.90
C LEU A 95 -17.22 -3.77 -6.73
N SER A 96 -16.53 -3.59 -5.60
CA SER A 96 -16.91 -4.27 -4.35
C SER A 96 -18.27 -3.78 -3.85
N LYS A 97 -19.03 -4.67 -3.21
CA LYS A 97 -20.36 -4.37 -2.65
C LYS A 97 -20.40 -3.06 -1.85
N SER A 98 -19.38 -2.81 -1.02
CA SER A 98 -19.32 -1.61 -0.17
C SER A 98 -19.13 -0.33 -0.97
N ILE A 99 -18.37 -0.34 -2.07
CA ILE A 99 -18.19 0.85 -2.90
C ILE A 99 -19.35 1.05 -3.87
N SER A 100 -19.90 -0.03 -4.44
CA SER A 100 -21.13 0.03 -5.25
C SER A 100 -22.26 0.68 -4.47
N LYS A 101 -22.47 0.27 -3.20
CA LYS A 101 -23.50 0.87 -2.34
C LYS A 101 -23.29 2.37 -2.11
N LYS A 102 -22.04 2.81 -1.93
CA LYS A 102 -21.70 4.22 -1.68
C LYS A 102 -21.83 5.08 -2.94
N LEU A 103 -21.63 4.46 -4.10
CA LEU A 103 -21.66 5.10 -5.40
C LEU A 103 -22.98 4.88 -6.14
N ASP A 104 -23.96 4.22 -5.55
CA ASP A 104 -25.26 3.98 -6.17
C ASP A 104 -25.84 5.27 -6.78
N LYS A 105 -26.24 5.16 -8.06
CA LYS A 105 -26.72 6.23 -8.94
C LYS A 105 -25.74 7.36 -9.19
N LYS A 106 -24.45 7.15 -8.94
CA LYS A 106 -23.37 8.11 -9.22
C LYS A 106 -22.52 7.63 -10.37
N THR A 107 -21.97 8.59 -11.08
CA THR A 107 -21.06 8.35 -12.20
C THR A 107 -19.65 8.04 -11.71
N VAL A 108 -19.04 7.01 -12.30
CA VAL A 108 -17.61 6.72 -12.27
C VAL A 108 -17.03 7.09 -13.63
N ASN A 109 -15.96 7.88 -13.62
CA ASN A 109 -15.26 8.32 -14.82
C ASN A 109 -14.16 7.31 -15.14
N LEU A 110 -14.04 6.95 -16.40
CA LEU A 110 -13.12 5.97 -16.91
C LEU A 110 -12.18 6.64 -17.92
N THR A 111 -10.90 6.32 -17.88
CA THR A 111 -9.96 6.66 -18.96
C THR A 111 -9.35 5.38 -19.50
N VAL A 112 -9.55 5.11 -20.80
CA VAL A 112 -8.94 3.97 -21.51
C VAL A 112 -8.53 4.44 -22.90
N HIS A 113 -7.31 4.10 -23.33
CA HIS A 113 -6.78 4.55 -24.62
C HIS A 113 -6.88 6.08 -24.78
N ASP A 114 -6.59 6.83 -23.71
CA ASP A 114 -6.72 8.29 -23.65
C ASP A 114 -8.12 8.85 -23.96
N LYS A 115 -9.12 7.99 -24.09
CA LYS A 115 -10.53 8.36 -24.22
C LYS A 115 -11.16 8.42 -22.84
N LYS A 116 -11.99 9.45 -22.62
CA LYS A 116 -12.74 9.64 -21.38
C LYS A 116 -14.16 9.12 -21.57
N GLU A 117 -14.52 8.17 -20.73
CA GLU A 117 -15.80 7.49 -20.73
C GLU A 117 -16.39 7.50 -19.32
N SER A 118 -17.63 7.06 -19.16
CA SER A 118 -18.22 6.98 -17.83
C SER A 118 -19.37 5.98 -17.76
N PHE A 119 -19.64 5.49 -16.55
CA PHE A 119 -20.82 4.67 -16.28
C PHE A 119 -21.48 5.10 -14.98
N VAL A 120 -22.81 4.98 -14.94
CA VAL A 120 -23.59 5.17 -13.71
C VAL A 120 -23.58 3.86 -12.94
N VAL A 121 -23.20 3.94 -11.67
CA VAL A 121 -23.19 2.78 -10.78
C VAL A 121 -24.62 2.43 -10.37
N ASP A 122 -25.03 1.20 -10.66
CA ASP A 122 -26.13 0.48 -10.04
C ASP A 122 -25.58 -0.47 -8.97
N TYR A 123 -26.06 -0.33 -7.72
CA TYR A 123 -25.66 -1.18 -6.62
C TYR A 123 -25.96 -2.68 -6.84
N ASP A 124 -27.04 -3.00 -7.54
CA ASP A 124 -27.46 -4.38 -7.80
C ASP A 124 -26.72 -4.99 -8.99
N SER A 125 -26.03 -4.17 -9.79
CA SER A 125 -25.19 -4.64 -10.88
C SER A 125 -23.96 -5.39 -10.36
N LYS A 126 -23.65 -6.51 -11.02
CA LYS A 126 -22.51 -7.37 -10.68
C LYS A 126 -21.22 -6.92 -11.37
N GLU A 127 -21.31 -6.39 -12.59
CA GLU A 127 -20.16 -6.01 -13.40
C GLU A 127 -20.52 -4.90 -14.40
N TYR A 128 -19.53 -4.09 -14.75
CA TYR A 128 -19.61 -3.08 -15.80
C TYR A 128 -18.65 -3.47 -16.90
N ILE A 129 -19.11 -3.43 -18.14
CA ILE A 129 -18.33 -3.84 -19.30
C ILE A 129 -18.00 -2.59 -20.10
N TYR A 130 -16.72 -2.37 -20.34
CA TYR A 130 -16.22 -1.36 -21.27
C TYR A 130 -15.72 -2.03 -22.54
N ARG A 131 -16.07 -1.46 -23.69
CA ARG A 131 -15.64 -1.91 -25.03
C ARG A 131 -14.99 -0.73 -25.76
N THR A 132 -13.80 -0.93 -26.29
CA THR A 132 -13.06 0.09 -27.05
C THR A 132 -13.51 0.23 -28.50
#